data_AF-A0AAE6BZQ6-F1
#
_entry.id   AF-A0AAE6BZQ6-F1
#
_cell.length_a   1.000
_cell.length_b   1.000
_cell.length_c   1.000
_cell.angle_alpha   90.00
_cell.angle_beta   90.00
_cell.angle_gamma   90.00
#
_symmetry.space_group_name_H-M   'P 1'
#
loop_
_entity.id
_entity.type
_entity.pdbx_description
1 polymer ?
#
loop_
_entity_poly.entity_id
_entity_poly.type
_entity_poly.pdbx_seq_one_letter_code
_entity_poly.pdbx_strand_id
1 'polypeptide(L)'
;MLNIPASTLRFWEDTFDQLEPHRTPSGQRRYTPENVEVCKLIKHLLRDKGYSLEYAKKELEVYRKCPPRNDYVCKSADDALNLLNEVAKMINGNLHAEARIKAIEKWIKADHSIN
;
A
#
# COMPACT_ATOMS: atom_id res chain seq x y z
N MET A 1 18.74 -6.85 2.92
CA MET A 1 19.12 -5.77 1.98
C MET A 1 18.48 -6.08 0.61
N LEU A 2 17.92 -5.09 -0.11
CA LEU A 2 16.93 -5.32 -1.19
C LEU A 2 17.41 -6.08 -2.45
N ASN A 3 18.72 -6.27 -2.61
CA ASN A 3 19.36 -6.90 -3.78
C ASN A 3 18.90 -6.30 -5.12
N ILE A 4 18.93 -4.96 -5.20
CA ILE A 4 18.58 -4.19 -6.40
C ILE A 4 19.85 -3.47 -6.87
N PRO A 5 20.25 -3.58 -8.15
CA PRO A 5 21.40 -2.86 -8.68
C PRO A 5 21.22 -1.34 -8.60
N ALA A 6 22.32 -0.61 -8.41
CA ALA A 6 22.29 0.86 -8.36
C ALA A 6 21.78 1.49 -9.66
N SER A 7 22.03 0.88 -10.82
CA SER A 7 21.50 1.33 -12.11
C SER A 7 19.97 1.24 -12.16
N THR A 8 19.40 0.17 -11.60
CA THR A 8 17.95 -0.01 -11.50
C THR A 8 17.32 1.02 -10.57
N LEU A 9 17.95 1.33 -9.43
CA LEU A 9 17.46 2.37 -8.52
C LEU A 9 17.44 3.75 -9.20
N ARG A 10 18.49 4.12 -9.94
CA ARG A 10 18.52 5.37 -10.72
C ARG A 10 17.42 5.41 -11.77
N PHE A 11 17.22 4.32 -12.49
CA PHE A 11 16.12 4.23 -13.45
C PHE A 11 14.74 4.40 -12.77
N TRP A 12 14.55 3.82 -11.58
CA TRP A 12 13.31 3.98 -10.83
C TRP A 12 13.10 5.40 -10.30
N GLU A 13 14.15 6.11 -9.89
CA GLU A 13 14.08 7.53 -9.50
C GLU A 13 13.50 8.39 -10.64
N ASP A 14 13.89 8.13 -11.89
CA ASP A 14 13.38 8.88 -13.05
C ASP A 14 11.98 8.40 -13.49
N THR A 15 11.55 7.21 -13.04
CA THR A 15 10.31 6.58 -13.50
C THR A 15 9.15 6.80 -12.54
N PHE A 16 9.42 6.80 -11.23
CA PHE A 16 8.42 6.82 -10.17
C PHE A 16 8.61 8.06 -9.29
N ASP A 17 7.67 9.01 -9.38
CA ASP A 17 7.68 10.25 -8.58
C ASP A 17 7.63 9.98 -7.06
N GLN A 18 7.20 8.77 -6.67
CA GLN A 18 7.16 8.31 -5.28
C GLN A 18 8.53 7.91 -4.73
N LEU A 19 9.55 7.79 -5.59
CA LEU A 19 10.90 7.43 -5.20
C LEU A 19 11.85 8.61 -5.39
N GLU A 20 11.81 9.55 -4.44
CA GLU A 20 12.66 10.75 -4.47
C GLU A 20 13.73 10.69 -3.36
N PRO A 21 14.99 10.30 -3.65
CA PRO A 21 16.05 10.30 -2.66
C PRO A 21 16.52 11.72 -2.37
N HIS A 22 16.76 12.01 -1.09
CA HIS A 22 17.43 13.25 -0.71
C HIS A 22 18.88 13.22 -1.21
N ARG A 23 19.30 14.32 -1.83
CA ARG A 23 20.69 14.53 -2.24
C ARG A 23 21.44 15.26 -1.13
N THR A 24 22.57 14.71 -0.70
CA THR A 24 23.47 15.42 0.21
C THR A 24 24.17 16.57 -0.51
N PRO A 25 24.75 17.55 0.21
CA PRO A 25 25.54 18.62 -0.41
C PRO A 25 26.70 18.10 -1.30
N SER A 26 27.23 16.91 -1.00
CA SER A 26 28.25 16.23 -1.80
C SER A 26 27.70 15.46 -3.01
N GLY A 27 26.39 15.51 -3.27
CA GLY A 27 25.74 14.83 -4.40
C GLY A 27 25.43 13.34 -4.19
N GLN A 28 25.59 12.82 -2.97
CA GLN A 28 25.26 11.42 -2.68
C GLN A 28 23.75 11.25 -2.43
N ARG A 29 23.19 10.13 -2.90
CA ARG A 29 21.79 9.77 -2.68
C ARG A 29 21.61 9.16 -1.30
N ARG A 30 20.66 9.68 -0.52
CA ARG A 30 20.19 9.09 0.72
C ARG A 30 18.73 8.69 0.58
N TYR A 31 18.48 7.39 0.66
CA TYR A 31 17.13 6.84 0.70
C TYR A 31 16.60 6.87 2.14
N THR A 32 15.39 7.39 2.33
CA THR A 32 14.66 7.33 3.59
C THR A 32 14.08 5.92 3.79
N PRO A 33 13.64 5.57 5.02
CA PRO A 33 12.88 4.33 5.23
C PRO A 33 11.66 4.21 4.31
N GLU A 34 10.96 5.32 4.05
CA GLU A 34 9.84 5.37 3.12
C GLU A 34 10.25 5.02 1.68
N ASN A 35 11.37 5.57 1.20
CA ASN A 35 11.92 5.22 -0.12
C ASN A 35 12.26 3.72 -0.23
N VAL A 36 12.71 3.11 0.87
CA VAL A 36 12.99 1.67 0.94
C VAL A 36 11.70 0.86 0.81
N GLU A 37 10.60 1.27 1.43
CA GLU A 37 9.30 0.61 1.27
C GLU A 37 8.76 0.75 -0.16
N VAL A 38 8.88 1.93 -0.76
CA VAL A 38 8.54 2.15 -2.18
C VAL A 38 9.35 1.23 -3.09
N CYS A 39 10.66 1.10 -2.84
CA CYS A 39 11.53 0.18 -3.60
C CYS A 39 11.12 -1.30 -3.45
N LYS A 40 10.68 -1.72 -2.27
CA LYS A 40 10.16 -3.08 -2.05
C LYS A 40 8.91 -3.33 -2.88
N LEU A 41 7.99 -2.36 -2.88
CA LEU A 41 6.75 -2.47 -3.63
C LEU A 41 7.01 -2.51 -5.14
N ILE A 42 7.86 -1.61 -5.66
CA ILE A 42 8.26 -1.63 -7.08
C ILE A 42 8.85 -2.98 -7.45
N LYS A 43 9.78 -3.49 -6.64
CA LYS A 43 10.40 -4.81 -6.86
C LYS A 43 9.34 -5.92 -6.91
N HIS A 44 8.42 -5.93 -5.96
CA HIS A 44 7.37 -6.93 -5.88
C HIS A 44 6.46 -6.91 -7.11
N LEU A 45 6.03 -5.72 -7.53
CA LEU A 45 5.14 -5.56 -8.68
C LEU A 45 5.82 -5.99 -9.99
N LEU A 46 7.07 -5.57 -10.21
CA LEU A 46 7.76 -5.81 -11.48
C LEU A 46 8.41 -7.19 -11.57
N ARG A 47 9.00 -7.70 -10.48
CA ARG A 47 9.78 -8.95 -10.51
C ARG A 47 9.01 -10.16 -10.00
N ASP A 48 8.27 -10.01 -8.90
CA ASP A 48 7.59 -11.14 -8.29
C ASP A 48 6.25 -11.40 -8.98
N LYS A 49 5.49 -10.34 -9.30
CA LYS A 49 4.19 -10.42 -9.98
C LYS A 49 4.27 -10.27 -11.50
N GLY A 50 5.36 -9.75 -12.04
CA GLY A 50 5.56 -9.58 -13.48
C GLY A 50 4.66 -8.52 -14.13
N TYR A 51 4.23 -7.51 -13.38
CA TYR A 51 3.40 -6.43 -13.92
C TYR A 51 4.22 -5.44 -14.77
N SER A 52 3.50 -4.69 -15.63
CA SER A 52 4.09 -3.62 -16.42
C SER A 52 4.47 -2.41 -15.56
N LEU A 53 5.38 -1.60 -16.08
CA LEU A 53 5.77 -0.33 -15.45
C LEU A 53 4.57 0.61 -15.29
N GLU A 54 3.64 0.65 -16.24
CA GLU A 54 2.43 1.48 -16.18
C GLU A 54 1.51 1.06 -15.02
N TYR A 55 1.30 -0.25 -14.85
CA TYR A 55 0.52 -0.75 -13.73
C TYR A 55 1.19 -0.40 -12.40
N ALA A 56 2.51 -0.59 -12.29
CA ALA A 56 3.26 -0.24 -11.10
C ALA A 56 3.18 1.26 -10.76
N LYS A 57 3.21 2.15 -11.76
CA LYS A 57 3.01 3.60 -11.56
C LYS A 57 1.65 3.90 -10.96
N LYS A 58 0.59 3.33 -11.54
CA LYS A 58 -0.78 3.51 -11.04
C LYS A 58 -0.93 3.02 -9.60
N GLU A 59 -0.37 1.86 -9.29
CA GLU A 59 -0.41 1.28 -7.95
C GLU A 59 0.33 2.16 -6.93
N LEU A 60 1.46 2.76 -7.33
CA LEU A 60 2.23 3.67 -6.48
C LEU A 60 1.56 5.03 -6.26
N GLU A 61 0.78 5.52 -7.21
CA GLU A 61 -0.08 6.68 -7.00
C GLU A 61 -1.16 6.40 -5.95
N VAL A 62 -1.73 5.20 -5.95
CA VAL A 62 -2.66 4.75 -4.91
C VAL A 62 -1.95 4.61 -3.59
N TYR A 63 -0.75 4.02 -3.56
CA TYR A 63 0.09 3.92 -2.36
C TYR A 63 0.38 5.27 -1.73
N ARG A 64 0.59 6.34 -2.51
CA ARG A 64 0.80 7.69 -1.96
C ARG A 64 -0.48 8.29 -1.35
N LYS A 65 -1.63 8.02 -1.98
CA LYS A 65 -2.94 8.53 -1.52
C LYS A 65 -3.46 7.76 -0.30
N CYS A 66 -3.22 6.46 -0.28
CA CYS A 66 -3.65 5.50 0.72
C CYS A 66 -2.49 4.54 0.98
N PRO A 67 -1.43 4.96 1.70
CA PRO A 67 -0.36 4.04 2.08
C PRO A 67 -1.00 2.89 2.86
N PRO A 68 -0.53 1.64 2.70
CA PRO A 68 -0.94 0.55 3.56
C PRO A 68 -0.63 1.01 4.98
N ARG A 69 -1.69 1.36 5.73
CA ARG A 69 -1.54 1.82 7.09
C ARG A 69 -0.76 0.72 7.80
N ASN A 70 0.36 1.08 8.44
CA ASN A 70 1.11 0.22 9.35
C ASN A 70 0.12 -0.67 10.12
N ASP A 71 0.32 -2.00 10.14
CA ASP A 71 -0.63 -3.02 10.63
C ASP A 71 -1.79 -2.40 11.41
N TYR A 72 -2.91 -2.11 10.74
CA TYR A 72 -3.96 -1.30 11.33
C TYR A 72 -4.63 -2.08 12.46
N VAL A 73 -4.21 -1.81 13.69
CA VAL A 73 -4.87 -2.33 14.89
C VAL A 73 -6.08 -1.44 15.15
N CYS A 74 -7.26 -1.96 14.83
CA CYS A 74 -8.52 -1.27 15.15
C CYS A 74 -8.60 -1.05 16.66
N LYS A 75 -8.83 0.19 17.09
CA LYS A 75 -8.88 0.53 18.52
C LYS A 75 -10.26 0.29 19.15
N SER A 76 -11.29 0.17 18.33
CA SER A 76 -12.67 -0.11 18.73
C SER A 76 -13.42 -0.85 17.63
N ALA A 77 -14.61 -1.39 17.95
CA ALA A 77 -15.50 -1.97 16.94
C ALA A 77 -15.97 -0.94 15.91
N ASP A 78 -16.24 0.31 16.32
CA ASP A 78 -16.63 1.38 15.39
C ASP A 78 -15.50 1.71 14.41
N ASP A 79 -14.26 1.67 14.87
CA ASP A 79 -13.06 1.86 14.05
C ASP A 79 -12.94 0.74 12.99
N ALA A 80 -13.16 -0.50 13.40
CA ALA A 80 -13.19 -1.65 12.47
C ALA A 80 -14.32 -1.55 11.44
N LEU A 81 -15.53 -1.12 11.85
CA LEU A 81 -16.66 -0.93 10.95
C LEU A 81 -16.41 0.20 9.95
N ASN A 82 -15.79 1.30 10.37
CA ASN A 82 -15.42 2.39 9.46
C ASN A 82 -14.40 1.92 8.41
N LEU A 83 -13.40 1.14 8.82
CA LEU A 83 -12.43 0.56 7.91
C LEU A 83 -13.07 -0.40 6.89
N LEU A 84 -13.97 -1.28 7.33
CA LEU A 84 -14.69 -2.18 6.44
C LEU A 84 -15.53 -1.43 5.39
N ASN A 85 -16.16 -0.31 5.79
CA ASN A 85 -16.89 0.57 4.88
C ASN A 85 -15.97 1.26 3.85
N GLU A 86 -14.78 1.70 4.26
CA GLU A 86 -13.78 2.26 3.33
C GLU A 86 -13.36 1.21 2.28
N VAL A 87 -13.06 -0.01 2.73
CA VAL A 87 -12.67 -1.13 1.86
C VAL A 87 -13.81 -1.54 0.93
N ALA A 88 -15.05 -1.60 1.41
CA ALA A 88 -16.22 -1.91 0.58
C ALA A 88 -16.38 -0.91 -0.57
N LYS A 89 -16.15 0.38 -0.33
CA LYS A 89 -16.20 1.43 -1.37
C LYS A 89 -15.11 1.26 -2.43
N MET A 90 -13.94 0.75 -2.04
CA MET A 90 -12.81 0.54 -2.97
C MET A 90 -13.01 -0.69 -3.87
N ILE A 91 -13.71 -1.72 -3.39
CA ILE A 91 -13.85 -3.03 -4.05
C ILE A 91 -15.11 -3.11 -4.93
N ASN A 92 -15.69 -1.97 -5.31
CA ASN A 92 -16.94 -1.87 -6.07
C ASN A 92 -16.98 -2.86 -7.26
N GLY A 93 -17.93 -3.81 -7.23
CA GLY A 93 -18.14 -4.81 -8.29
C GLY A 93 -17.58 -6.20 -8.00
N ASN A 94 -16.95 -6.45 -6.85
CA ASN A 94 -16.57 -7.80 -6.42
C ASN A 94 -17.57 -8.35 -5.39
N LEU A 95 -18.57 -9.08 -5.90
CA LEU A 95 -19.66 -9.67 -5.11
C LEU A 95 -19.16 -10.56 -3.95
N HIS A 96 -18.08 -11.31 -4.16
CA HIS A 96 -17.52 -12.20 -3.14
C HIS A 96 -16.88 -11.41 -2.00
N ALA A 97 -16.14 -10.35 -2.33
CA ALA A 97 -15.54 -9.48 -1.33
C ALA A 97 -16.61 -8.74 -0.52
N GLU A 98 -17.64 -8.20 -1.19
CA GLU A 98 -18.78 -7.55 -0.54
C GLU A 98 -19.52 -8.48 0.44
N ALA A 99 -19.77 -9.73 0.03
CA ALA A 99 -20.40 -10.73 0.89
C ALA A 99 -19.57 -11.04 2.14
N ARG A 100 -18.23 -11.15 1.98
CA ARG A 100 -17.30 -11.40 3.09
C ARG A 100 -17.25 -10.21 4.05
N ILE A 101 -17.16 -8.99 3.54
CA ILE A 101 -17.18 -7.77 4.37
C ILE A 101 -18.48 -7.70 5.18
N LYS A 102 -19.62 -7.92 4.54
CA LYS A 102 -20.94 -7.91 5.19
C LYS A 102 -21.08 -8.97 6.29
N ALA A 103 -20.47 -10.15 6.10
CA ALA A 103 -20.46 -11.19 7.13
C ALA A 103 -19.68 -10.74 8.37
N ILE A 104 -18.51 -10.12 8.18
CA ILE A 104 -17.67 -9.59 9.26
C ILE A 104 -18.38 -8.44 9.97
N GLU A 105 -18.98 -7.50 9.24
CA GLU A 105 -19.75 -6.39 9.82
C GLU A 105 -20.89 -6.88 10.73
N LYS A 106 -21.61 -7.92 10.31
CA LYS A 106 -22.66 -8.53 11.13
C LYS A 106 -22.11 -9.16 12.41
N TRP A 107 -20.97 -9.85 12.31
CA TRP A 107 -20.33 -10.47 13.46
C TRP A 107 -19.87 -9.42 14.49
N ILE A 108 -19.20 -8.36 14.04
CA ILE A 108 -18.75 -7.26 14.92
C ILE A 108 -19.94 -6.61 15.64
N LYS A 109 -21.02 -6.32 14.90
CA LYS A 109 -22.24 -5.72 15.48
C LYS A 109 -22.92 -6.65 16.48
N ALA A 110 -22.94 -7.96 16.24
CA ALA A 110 -23.55 -8.92 17.14
C ALA A 110 -22.75 -9.06 18.44
N ASP A 111 -21.42 -9.15 18.34
CA ASP A 111 -20.52 -9.32 19.50
C ASP A 111 -20.53 -8.09 20.43
N HIS A 112 -20.70 -6.89 19.85
CA HIS A 112 -20.74 -5.63 20.60
C HIS A 112 -22.15 -5.16 20.97
N SER A 113 -23.21 -5.89 20.57
CA SER A 113 -24.59 -5.60 20.99
C SER A 113 -24.99 -6.23 22.33
N ILE A 114 -24.11 -7.04 22.93
CA ILE A 114 -24.38 -7.83 24.14
C ILE A 114 -23.73 -7.22 25.39
N ASN A 115 -23.05 -6.06 25.28
CA ASN A 115 -22.46 -5.35 26.40
C ASN A 115 -23.10 -3.96 26.59
#